data_AF-A0A843WAW4-F1
#
_entry.id   AF-A0A843WAW4-F1
#
_cell.length_a   1.000
_cell.length_b   1.000
_cell.length_c   1.000
_cell.angle_alpha   90.00
_cell.angle_beta   90.00
_cell.angle_gamma   90.00
#
_symmetry.space_group_name_H-M   'P 1'
#
loop_
_entity.id
_entity.type
_entity.pdbx_description
1 polymer ?
#
loop_
_entity_poly.entity_id
_entity_poly.type
_entity_poly.pdbx_seq_one_letter_code
_entity_poly.pdbx_strand_id
1 'polypeptide(L)' 'MSVVDPVPSDSHGDLDEQISQLMQCKPLSETEVRIVCDKAKEVLMEESNVQPVKSPVTICGDIHGQFHDLAELFRIGGK' A
#
# COMPACT_ATOMS: atom_id res chain seq x y z
N MET A 1 -5.91 26.33 -11.54
CA MET A 1 -4.49 26.09 -11.85
C MET A 1 -4.04 24.98 -10.91
N SER A 2 -4.30 23.74 -11.31
CA SER A 2 -3.97 22.57 -10.51
C SER A 2 -2.46 22.39 -10.59
N VAL A 3 -1.76 22.62 -9.48
CA VAL A 3 -0.36 22.22 -9.35
C VAL A 3 -0.37 20.70 -9.38
N VAL A 4 0.05 20.14 -10.51
CA VAL A 4 0.41 18.73 -10.57
C VAL A 4 1.82 18.68 -10.01
N ASP A 5 1.96 18.18 -8.78
CA ASP A 5 3.29 17.89 -8.24
C ASP A 5 3.97 16.86 -9.16
N PRO A 6 5.25 17.03 -9.49
CA PRO A 6 5.94 16.13 -10.42
C PRO A 6 6.08 14.74 -9.77
N VAL A 7 5.47 13.73 -10.39
CA VAL A 7 5.60 12.32 -9.99
C VAL A 7 7.06 11.89 -10.17
N PRO A 8 7.80 11.52 -9.10
CA PRO A 8 9.16 11.06 -9.23
C PRO A 8 9.20 9.68 -9.88
N SER A 9 10.07 9.56 -10.88
CA SER A 9 10.33 8.38 -11.69
C SER A 9 10.50 7.10 -10.89
N ASP A 10 9.74 6.09 -11.30
CA ASP A 10 9.96 4.65 -11.21
C ASP A 10 11.16 4.21 -10.34
N SER A 11 10.90 4.14 -9.03
CA SER A 11 11.83 3.60 -8.04
C SER A 11 11.15 2.39 -7.40
N HIS A 12 11.12 1.27 -8.13
CA HIS A 12 10.74 -0.03 -7.55
C HIS A 12 11.60 -0.42 -6.33
N GLY A 13 12.76 0.24 -6.12
CA GLY A 13 13.68 -0.01 -5.02
C GLY A 13 13.35 0.61 -3.65
N ASP A 14 12.31 1.44 -3.52
CA ASP A 14 11.95 2.09 -2.23
C ASP A 14 10.81 1.35 -1.48
N LEU A 15 9.84 0.79 -2.22
CA LEU A 15 8.67 0.15 -1.61
C LEU A 15 9.03 -1.11 -0.81
N ASP A 16 9.95 -1.94 -1.30
CA ASP A 16 10.37 -3.15 -0.59
C ASP A 16 11.10 -2.83 0.72
N GLU A 17 11.90 -1.75 0.74
CA GLU A 17 12.57 -1.26 1.94
C GLU A 17 11.56 -0.69 2.94
N GLN A 18 10.61 0.12 2.47
CA GLN A 18 9.52 0.66 3.28
C GLN A 18 8.64 -0.45 3.87
N ILE A 19 8.30 -1.48 3.10
CA ILE A 19 7.58 -2.67 3.59
C ILE A 19 8.41 -3.38 4.66
N SER A 20 9.70 -3.61 4.41
CA SER A 20 10.60 -4.25 5.39
C SER A 20 10.69 -3.46 6.70
N GLN A 21 10.77 -2.13 6.61
CA GLN A 21 10.77 -1.21 7.75
C GLN A 21 9.44 -1.30 8.54
N LEU A 22 8.30 -1.23 7.85
CA LEU A 22 6.98 -1.34 8.47
C LEU A 22 6.77 -2.71 9.14
N MET A 23 7.22 -3.80 8.51
CA MET A 23 7.15 -5.15 9.10
C MET A 23 7.98 -5.30 10.38
N GLN A 24 8.97 -4.43 10.60
CA GLN A 24 9.71 -4.32 11.87
C GLN A 24 9.04 -3.35 12.87
N CYS A 25 7.83 -2.90 12.59
CA CYS A 25 7.09 -1.88 13.34
C CYS A 25 7.83 -0.55 13.46
N LYS A 26 8.63 -0.20 12.45
CA LYS A 26 9.28 1.11 12.36
C LYS A 26 8.45 2.04 11.48
N PRO A 27 8.04 3.22 11.97
CA PRO A 27 7.24 4.15 11.18
C PRO A 27 8.06 4.73 10.03
N LEU A 28 7.40 5.04 8.92
CA LEU A 28 7.96 5.84 7.84
C LEU A 28 7.93 7.33 8.20
N SER A 29 8.77 8.14 7.57
CA SER A 29 8.69 9.60 7.65
C SER A 29 7.42 10.11 6.96
N GLU A 30 6.98 11.31 7.33
CA GLU A 30 5.80 11.95 6.73
C GLU A 30 5.91 12.08 5.21
N THR A 31 7.11 12.38 4.70
CA THR A 31 7.38 12.49 3.27
C THR A 31 7.22 11.17 2.55
N GLU A 32 7.76 10.08 3.11
CA GLU A 32 7.61 8.72 2.55
C GLU A 32 6.14 8.28 2.56
N VAL A 33 5.42 8.52 3.67
CA VAL A 33 3.97 8.22 3.74
C VAL A 33 3.21 8.98 2.66
N ARG A 34 3.49 10.26 2.46
CA ARG A 34 2.84 11.07 1.41
C ARG A 34 3.10 10.48 0.02
N ILE A 35 4.34 10.13 -0.29
CA ILE A 35 4.71 9.52 -1.57
C ILE A 35 3.98 8.19 -1.80
N VAL A 36 3.91 7.33 -0.79
CA VAL A 36 3.18 6.04 -0.88
C VAL A 36 1.69 6.27 -1.12
N CYS A 37 1.08 7.20 -0.38
CA CYS A 37 -0.33 7.55 -0.53
C CYS A 37 -0.65 8.13 -1.92
N ASP A 38 0.22 9.01 -2.44
CA ASP A 38 0.04 9.62 -3.76
C ASP A 38 0.14 8.55 -4.87
N LYS A 39 1.10 7.62 -4.78
CA LYS A 39 1.20 6.47 -5.70
C LYS A 39 -0.03 5.54 -5.62
N ALA A 40 -0.48 5.21 -4.40
CA ALA A 40 -1.67 4.37 -4.22
C ALA A 40 -2.92 5.03 -4.81
N LYS A 41 -3.04 6.36 -4.65
CA LYS A 41 -4.15 7.13 -5.20
C LYS A 41 -4.19 7.08 -6.73
N GLU A 42 -3.04 7.19 -7.40
CA GLU A 42 -2.97 7.06 -8.87
C GLU A 42 -3.56 5.73 -9.35
N VAL A 43 -3.17 4.62 -8.72
CA VAL A 43 -3.70 3.28 -9.04
C VAL A 43 -5.20 3.21 -8.77
N LEU A 44 -5.64 3.61 -7.58
CA LEU A 44 -7.05 3.52 -7.17
C LEU A 44 -7.98 4.43 -7.99
N MET A 45 -7.48 5.54 -8.54
CA MET A 45 -8.25 6.43 -9.41
C MET A 45 -8.60 5.81 -10.76
N GLU A 46 -7.81 4.85 -11.23
CA GLU A 46 -8.03 4.15 -12.51
C GLU A 46 -8.95 2.92 -12.36
N GLU A 47 -9.22 2.48 -11.12
CA GLU A 47 -10.05 1.31 -10.86
C GLU A 47 -11.56 1.61 -10.95
N SER A 48 -12.34 0.60 -11.35
CA SER A 48 -13.80 0.70 -11.41
C SER A 48 -14.42 0.47 -10.03
N ASN A 49 -15.58 1.09 -9.77
CA ASN A 49 -16.34 0.88 -8.53
C ASN A 49 -16.67 -0.60 -8.25
N VAL A 50 -16.72 -1.44 -9.28
CA VAL A 50 -16.90 -2.89 -9.18
C VAL A 50 -15.74 -3.56 -9.88
N GLN A 51 -14.81 -4.12 -9.09
CA GLN A 51 -13.63 -4.78 -9.63
C GLN A 51 -13.85 -6.31 -9.73
N PRO A 52 -13.73 -6.91 -10.93
CA PRO A 52 -13.81 -8.36 -11.07
C PRO A 52 -12.54 -9.02 -10.51
N VAL A 53 -12.70 -9.94 -9.56
CA VAL A 53 -11.60 -10.72 -8.97
C VAL A 53 -11.64 -12.18 -9.45
N LYS A 54 -10.48 -12.75 -9.78
CA LYS A 54 -10.35 -14.17 -10.20
C LYS A 54 -9.85 -15.00 -9.04
N SER A 55 -10.41 -16.20 -8.85
CA SER A 55 -9.93 -17.14 -7.82
C SER A 55 -8.58 -17.79 -8.20
N PRO A 56 -7.77 -18.21 -7.21
CA PRO A 56 -7.95 -18.08 -5.75
C PRO A 56 -7.55 -16.70 -5.21
N VAL A 57 -8.33 -16.16 -4.26
CA VAL A 57 -8.05 -14.88 -3.57
C VAL A 57 -8.36 -15.00 -2.08
N THR A 58 -7.63 -14.25 -1.26
CA THR A 58 -7.89 -14.09 0.17
C THR A 58 -8.69 -12.81 0.39
N ILE A 59 -9.88 -12.94 0.98
CA ILE A 59 -10.73 -11.79 1.33
C ILE A 59 -10.52 -11.49 2.81
N CYS A 60 -10.03 -10.30 3.12
CA CYS A 60 -9.86 -9.80 4.48
C CYS A 60 -10.95 -8.77 4.80
N GLY A 61 -11.48 -8.80 6.03
CA GLY A 61 -12.41 -7.80 6.54
C GLY A 61 -11.69 -6.57 7.10
N ASP A 62 -12.36 -5.83 7.98
CA ASP A 62 -11.84 -4.60 8.56
C ASP A 62 -10.54 -4.81 9.36
N ILE A 63 -9.60 -3.89 9.22
CA ILE A 63 -8.31 -3.90 9.94
C ILE A 63 -8.29 -2.95 11.16
N HIS A 64 -9.07 -1.86 11.15
CA HIS A 64 -9.17 -0.89 12.27
C HIS A 64 -7.82 -0.42 12.86
N GLY A 65 -6.78 -0.29 12.04
CA GLY A 65 -5.45 0.14 12.50
C GLY A 65 -4.67 -0.92 13.29
N GLN A 66 -5.14 -2.16 13.32
CA GLN A 66 -4.47 -3.28 13.98
C GLN A 66 -3.33 -3.82 13.11
N PHE A 67 -2.20 -3.10 13.11
CA PHE A 67 -1.07 -3.43 12.24
C PHE A 67 -0.48 -4.83 12.50
N HIS A 68 -0.43 -5.28 13.76
CA HIS A 68 0.07 -6.63 14.09
C HIS A 68 -0.83 -7.73 13.51
N ASP A 69 -2.14 -7.54 13.56
CA ASP A 69 -3.09 -8.47 12.97
C ASP A 69 -2.98 -8.46 11.44
N LEU A 70 -2.73 -7.30 10.83
CA LEU A 70 -2.44 -7.19 9.39
C LEU A 70 -1.16 -7.93 8.99
N ALA A 71 -0.07 -7.80 9.76
CA ALA A 71 1.17 -8.53 9.51
C ALA A 71 0.97 -10.05 9.62
N GLU A 72 0.13 -10.50 10.57
CA GLU A 72 -0.24 -11.90 10.71
C GLU A 72 -1.11 -12.38 9.55
N LEU A 73 -2.06 -11.55 9.08
CA LEU A 73 -2.90 -11.85 7.92
C LEU A 73 -2.06 -12.08 6.67
N PHE A 74 -1.01 -11.28 6.42
CA PHE A 74 -0.08 -11.54 5.32
C PHE A 74 0.72 -12.85 5.52
N ARG A 75 1.15 -13.15 6.75
CA ARG A 75 1.86 -14.41 7.04
C ARG A 75 1.01 -15.65 6.77
N ILE A 76 -0.28 -15.61 7.07
CA ILE A 76 -1.22 -16.73 6.89
C ILE A 76 -1.78 -16.79 5.47
N GLY A 77 -2.11 -15.63 4.88
CA GLY A 77 -2.70 -15.51 3.55
C GLY A 77 -1.72 -15.69 2.39
N GLY A 78 -0.41 -15.67 2.67
CA GLY A 78 0.67 -15.76 1.70
C GLY A 78 1.48 -14.45 1.66
N LYS A 79 2.81 -14.57 1.63
CA LYS A 79 3.73 -13.45 1.37
C LYS A 79 3.92 -13.28 -0.13
#